data_AF-A0A925SRR0-F1
#
_entry.id   AF-A0A925SRR0-F1
#
_cell.length_a   1.000
_cell.length_b   1.000
_cell.length_c   1.000
_cell.angle_alpha   90.00
_cell.angle_beta   90.00
_cell.angle_gamma   90.00
#
_symmetry.space_group_name_H-M   'P 1'
#
loop_
_entity.id
_entity.type
_entity.pdbx_description
1 polymer ?
#
loop_
_entity_poly.entity_id
_entity_poly.type
_entity_poly.pdbx_seq_one_letter_code
_entity_poly.pdbx_strand_id
1 'polypeptide(L)'
;MGRDSIAKGVFIDNEYTELNVSLAASFNANSSDNNARRGMPDLDYLGEIGPQLKIKFGELYGGKTEVQLPVRAVFSTDFGRVDQRGFLFNPKLSHERKNIFNSGINMGSSIGSSFATKKLHEYFYRVEPRFATATRPAYEADSGYLGSDITLLGLSYGITDRVRAYAGWRVGYYGGAANEGSPLFRQKVGSSVYVGFTRSIYQSNTRVISPGGAR
;
A
#
# COMPACT_ATOMS: atom_id res chain seq x y z
N MET A 1 6.02 1.14 -0.77
CA MET A 1 5.11 2.03 0.00
C MET A 1 4.37 1.19 1.04
N GLY A 2 4.40 1.59 2.31
CA GLY A 2 3.60 0.99 3.37
C GLY A 2 2.13 1.29 3.13
N ARG A 3 1.27 0.26 3.12
CA ARG A 3 -0.14 0.37 2.73
C ARG A 3 -1.10 0.36 3.92
N ASP A 4 -0.55 0.28 5.12
CA ASP A 4 -1.35 0.29 6.33
C ASP A 4 -1.68 1.74 6.67
N SER A 5 -2.98 2.02 6.75
CA SER A 5 -3.47 3.34 7.08
C SER A 5 -3.22 3.60 8.56
N ILE A 6 -2.66 4.75 8.89
CA ILE A 6 -2.37 5.19 10.26
C ILE A 6 -3.61 5.80 10.92
N ALA A 7 -4.54 6.32 10.11
CA ALA A 7 -5.84 6.80 10.57
C ALA A 7 -6.91 6.48 9.52
N LYS A 8 -8.14 6.25 9.98
CA LYS A 8 -9.30 5.93 9.14
C LYS A 8 -10.57 6.49 9.76
N GLY A 9 -11.31 7.29 9.00
CA GLY A 9 -12.68 7.71 9.32
C GLY A 9 -13.67 6.95 8.45
N VAL A 10 -14.66 6.30 9.06
CA VAL A 10 -15.72 5.57 8.35
C VAL A 10 -16.97 6.44 8.29
N PHE A 11 -17.50 6.65 7.09
CA PHE A 11 -18.70 7.48 6.87
C PHE A 11 -19.93 6.63 6.58
N ILE A 12 -19.75 5.55 5.83
CA ILE A 12 -20.81 4.59 5.51
C ILE A 12 -20.25 3.20 5.78
N ASP A 13 -21.03 2.38 6.49
CA ASP A 13 -20.72 0.97 6.71
C ASP A 13 -22.03 0.19 6.74
N ASN A 14 -22.25 -0.65 5.72
CA ASN A 14 -23.38 -1.57 5.66
C ASN A 14 -22.93 -2.96 5.21
N GLU A 15 -23.86 -3.87 5.00
CA GLU A 15 -23.58 -5.27 4.63
C GLU A 15 -22.77 -5.41 3.33
N TYR A 16 -23.01 -4.54 2.35
CA TYR A 16 -22.44 -4.65 1.00
C TYR A 16 -21.30 -3.66 0.74
N THR A 17 -21.26 -2.55 1.47
CA THR A 17 -20.40 -1.41 1.13
C THR A 17 -19.85 -0.72 2.36
N GLU A 18 -18.61 -0.26 2.28
CA GLU A 18 -18.01 0.66 3.25
C GLU A 18 -17.37 1.84 2.51
N LEU A 19 -17.71 3.07 2.89
CA LEU A 19 -17.02 4.28 2.43
C LEU A 19 -16.26 4.88 3.60
N ASN A 20 -14.95 4.99 3.45
CA ASN A 20 -14.06 5.58 4.44
C ASN A 20 -13.09 6.56 3.80
N VAL A 21 -12.46 7.42 4.61
CA VAL A 21 -11.28 8.19 4.24
C VAL A 21 -10.14 7.73 5.14
N SER A 22 -8.96 7.52 4.55
CA SER A 22 -7.80 7.04 5.28
C SER A 22 -6.57 7.89 5.00
N LEU A 23 -5.71 7.97 6.01
CA LEU A 23 -4.39 8.57 5.96
C LEU A 23 -3.36 7.45 6.04
N ALA A 24 -2.35 7.46 5.18
CA ALA A 24 -1.19 6.59 5.26
C ALA A 24 0.09 7.42 5.13
N ALA A 25 1.16 6.92 5.71
CA ALA A 25 2.50 7.47 5.53
C ALA A 25 3.42 6.33 5.11
N SER A 26 4.27 6.59 4.12
CA SER A 26 5.34 5.67 3.76
C SER A 26 6.67 6.33 4.01
N PHE A 27 7.48 5.67 4.84
CA PHE A 27 8.82 6.11 5.16
C PHE A 27 9.74 5.96 3.95
N ASN A 28 10.71 6.87 3.87
CA ASN A 28 11.69 6.96 2.79
C ASN A 28 12.30 5.58 2.53
N ALA A 29 12.34 5.18 1.25
CA ALA A 29 13.10 3.99 0.88
C ALA A 29 14.56 4.34 1.10
N ASN A 30 15.18 3.84 2.18
CA ASN A 30 16.59 4.03 2.51
C ASN A 30 17.44 4.03 1.22
N SER A 31 17.91 5.22 0.83
CA SER A 31 18.62 5.47 -0.42
C SER A 31 20.11 5.12 -0.34
N SER A 32 20.58 4.57 0.79
CA SER A 32 21.98 4.19 1.00
C SER A 32 22.49 3.07 0.08
N ASP A 33 21.61 2.42 -0.70
CA ASP A 33 22.02 1.41 -1.70
C ASP A 33 21.42 1.61 -3.10
N ASN A 34 20.67 2.69 -3.34
CA ASN A 34 20.07 2.94 -4.66
C ASN A 34 20.99 3.72 -5.60
N ASN A 35 22.00 3.02 -6.13
CA ASN A 35 22.98 3.58 -7.07
C ASN A 35 22.39 4.28 -8.32
N ALA A 36 21.12 4.05 -8.70
CA ALA A 36 20.49 4.65 -9.88
C ALA A 36 20.20 6.14 -9.68
N ARG A 37 19.99 6.59 -8.44
CA ARG A 37 19.71 8.00 -8.13
C ARG A 37 20.94 8.75 -7.62
N ARG A 38 22.15 8.18 -7.76
CA ARG A 38 23.39 8.85 -7.35
C ARG A 38 23.50 10.23 -8.02
N GLY A 39 23.76 11.26 -7.22
CA GLY A 39 23.85 12.66 -7.67
C GLY A 39 22.51 13.34 -7.95
N MET A 40 21.37 12.69 -7.64
CA MET A 40 20.05 13.30 -7.64
C MET A 40 19.60 13.59 -6.19
N PRO A 41 18.68 14.55 -5.98
CA PRO A 41 18.05 14.73 -4.68
C PRO A 41 17.37 13.44 -4.20
N ASP A 42 17.47 13.21 -2.89
CA ASP A 42 16.73 12.16 -2.21
C ASP A 42 15.23 12.38 -2.32
N LEU A 43 14.46 11.31 -2.14
CA LEU A 43 13.01 11.41 -2.06
C LEU A 43 12.64 11.77 -0.62
N ASP A 44 11.84 12.82 -0.44
CA ASP A 44 11.24 13.16 0.84
C ASP A 44 10.23 12.10 1.31
N TYR A 45 9.82 12.20 2.57
CA TYR A 45 8.76 11.37 3.15
C TYR A 45 7.45 11.55 2.39
N LEU A 46 6.71 10.46 2.21
CA LEU A 46 5.42 10.50 1.51
C LEU A 46 4.26 10.28 2.46
N GLY A 47 3.28 11.17 2.37
CA GLY A 47 1.96 11.05 2.97
C GLY A 47 0.90 10.83 1.89
N GLU A 48 -0.10 10.02 2.20
CA GLU A 48 -1.23 9.74 1.32
C GLU A 48 -2.53 9.93 2.08
N ILE A 49 -3.49 10.62 1.47
CA ILE A 49 -4.84 10.76 2.02
C ILE A 49 -5.87 10.58 0.92
N GLY A 50 -6.96 9.89 1.22
CA GLY A 50 -8.10 9.88 0.31
C GLY A 50 -9.19 8.88 0.66
N PRO A 51 -10.30 8.95 -0.09
CA PRO A 51 -11.42 8.04 0.09
C PRO A 51 -11.07 6.63 -0.39
N GLN A 52 -11.76 5.67 0.20
CA GLN A 52 -11.76 4.29 -0.24
C GLN A 52 -13.18 3.74 -0.17
N LEU A 53 -13.63 3.26 -1.31
CA LEU A 53 -14.83 2.43 -1.41
C LEU A 53 -14.43 0.96 -1.22
N LYS A 54 -15.11 0.26 -0.33
CA LYS A 54 -15.04 -1.19 -0.22
C LYS A 54 -16.37 -1.79 -0.64
N ILE A 55 -16.31 -2.82 -1.47
CA ILE A 55 -17.44 -3.65 -1.88
C ILE A 55 -17.23 -5.02 -1.24
N LYS A 56 -18.16 -5.42 -0.38
CA LYS A 56 -18.12 -6.66 0.40
C LYS A 56 -18.94 -7.72 -0.34
N PHE A 57 -18.31 -8.83 -0.70
CA PHE A 57 -19.00 -9.97 -1.32
C PHE A 57 -19.48 -11.00 -0.29
N GLY A 58 -19.36 -10.69 1.00
CA GLY A 58 -19.65 -11.63 2.08
C GLY A 58 -18.61 -12.74 2.17
N GLU A 59 -19.06 -13.92 2.62
CA GLU A 59 -18.24 -15.12 2.72
C GLU A 59 -18.27 -15.92 1.40
N LEU A 60 -17.12 -16.03 0.76
CA LEU A 60 -16.92 -16.85 -0.43
C LEU A 60 -15.80 -17.83 -0.15
N TYR A 61 -15.92 -19.09 -0.56
CA TYR A 61 -14.88 -20.11 -0.33
C TYR A 61 -14.40 -20.16 1.14
N GLY A 62 -15.29 -20.00 2.12
CA GLY A 62 -14.94 -20.07 3.55
C GLY A 62 -14.13 -18.89 4.09
N GLY A 63 -14.18 -17.72 3.42
CA GLY A 63 -13.56 -16.50 3.91
C GLY A 63 -14.22 -15.23 3.39
N LYS A 64 -14.02 -14.14 4.10
CA LYS A 64 -14.54 -12.83 3.71
C LYS A 64 -13.81 -12.34 2.47
N THR A 65 -14.56 -11.97 1.44
CA THR A 65 -14.01 -11.43 0.19
C THR A 65 -14.49 -10.00 -0.03
N GLU A 66 -13.57 -9.10 -0.35
CA GLU A 66 -13.90 -7.69 -0.61
C GLU A 66 -13.01 -7.10 -1.72
N VAL A 67 -13.60 -6.21 -2.53
CA VAL A 67 -12.87 -5.33 -3.45
C VAL A 67 -12.73 -3.95 -2.79
N GLN A 68 -11.55 -3.38 -2.90
CA GLN A 68 -11.19 -2.08 -2.35
C GLN A 68 -10.74 -1.17 -3.49
N LEU A 69 -11.32 0.02 -3.57
CA LEU A 69 -11.08 1.02 -4.62
C LEU A 69 -10.62 2.34 -3.99
N PRO A 70 -9.39 2.41 -3.43
CA PRO A 70 -8.82 3.63 -2.88
C PRO A 70 -8.36 4.58 -3.98
N VAL A 71 -8.71 5.86 -3.84
CA VAL A 71 -8.14 6.98 -4.60
C VAL A 71 -7.44 7.89 -3.60
N ARG A 72 -6.13 8.10 -3.77
CA ARG A 72 -5.28 8.79 -2.78
C ARG A 72 -4.57 9.97 -3.43
N ALA A 73 -4.64 11.13 -2.79
CA ALA A 73 -3.74 12.24 -3.05
C ALA A 73 -2.42 11.98 -2.31
N VAL A 74 -1.30 12.17 -3.01
CA VAL A 74 0.05 11.92 -2.48
C VAL A 74 0.75 13.26 -2.26
N PHE A 75 1.45 13.38 -1.14
CA PHE A 75 2.21 14.55 -0.73
C PHE A 75 3.62 14.14 -0.32
N SER A 76 4.63 14.94 -0.66
CA SER A 76 5.96 14.77 -0.09
C SER A 76 6.26 15.86 0.94
N THR A 77 7.10 15.56 1.92
CA THR A 77 7.55 16.54 2.90
C THR A 77 8.92 16.20 3.49
N ASP A 78 9.71 17.24 3.70
CA ASP A 78 10.97 17.25 4.45
C ASP A 78 10.79 17.87 5.85
N PHE A 79 9.54 18.00 6.31
CA PHE A 79 9.10 18.72 7.52
C PHE A 79 9.21 20.25 7.48
N GLY A 80 9.77 20.83 6.41
CA GLY A 80 9.78 22.28 6.18
C GLY A 80 8.79 22.72 5.10
N ARG A 81 8.59 21.89 4.06
CA ARG A 81 7.64 22.11 2.98
C ARG A 81 6.78 20.88 2.74
N VAL A 82 5.57 21.10 2.23
CA VAL A 82 4.66 20.04 1.77
C VAL A 82 4.33 20.29 0.31
N ASP A 83 4.68 19.33 -0.54
CA ASP A 83 4.44 19.39 -1.98
C ASP A 83 3.45 18.30 -2.39
N GLN A 84 2.33 18.68 -3.02
CA GLN A 84 1.41 17.69 -3.59
C GLN A 84 2.10 17.02 -4.79
N ARG A 85 2.18 15.69 -4.79
CA ARG A 85 2.89 14.88 -5.79
C ARG A 85 1.96 14.20 -6.79
N GLY A 86 0.64 14.30 -6.66
CA GLY A 86 -0.32 13.75 -7.62
C GLY A 86 -1.35 12.84 -6.97
N PHE A 87 -1.92 11.95 -7.78
CA PHE A 87 -2.91 10.97 -7.33
C PHE A 87 -2.49 9.54 -7.66
N LEU A 88 -2.97 8.61 -6.83
CA LEU A 88 -2.75 7.18 -6.89
C LEU A 88 -4.10 6.46 -6.77
N PHE A 89 -4.37 5.52 -7.68
CA PHE A 89 -5.53 4.64 -7.63
C PHE A 89 -5.05 3.20 -7.49
N ASN A 90 -5.52 2.47 -6.45
CA ASN A 90 -5.02 1.12 -6.17
C ASN A 90 -6.14 0.08 -6.00
N PRO A 91 -6.85 -0.32 -7.07
CA PRO A 91 -7.85 -1.37 -6.97
C PRO A 91 -7.23 -2.64 -6.40
N LYS A 92 -7.91 -3.25 -5.42
CA LYS A 92 -7.42 -4.41 -4.70
C LYS A 92 -8.55 -5.39 -4.42
N LEU A 93 -8.34 -6.65 -4.74
CA LEU A 93 -9.18 -7.76 -4.29
C LEU A 93 -8.49 -8.42 -3.09
N SER A 94 -9.22 -8.64 -2.00
CA SER A 94 -8.71 -9.31 -0.82
C SER A 94 -9.66 -10.41 -0.36
N HIS A 95 -9.07 -11.50 0.13
CA HIS A 95 -9.75 -12.64 0.71
C HIS A 95 -9.12 -12.96 2.07
N GLU A 96 -9.94 -13.11 3.11
CA GLU A 96 -9.48 -13.40 4.47
C GLU A 96 -10.30 -14.55 5.08
N ARG A 97 -9.61 -15.61 5.48
CA ARG A 97 -10.16 -16.72 6.27
C ARG A 97 -9.72 -16.57 7.72
N LYS A 98 -10.67 -16.61 8.63
CA LYS A 98 -10.39 -16.56 10.07
C LYS A 98 -10.24 -17.96 10.64
N ASN A 99 -9.44 -18.08 11.70
CA ASN A 99 -9.29 -19.31 12.47
C ASN A 99 -9.03 -20.57 11.60
N ILE A 100 -8.08 -20.49 10.67
CA ILE A 100 -7.75 -21.62 9.81
C ILE A 100 -7.31 -22.82 10.66
N PHE A 101 -7.83 -24.01 10.34
CA PHE A 101 -7.56 -25.25 11.08
C PHE A 101 -7.81 -25.17 12.59
N ASN A 102 -8.75 -24.34 13.05
CA ASN A 102 -9.05 -24.12 14.47
C ASN A 102 -7.82 -23.70 15.31
N SER A 103 -6.85 -23.04 14.68
CA SER A 103 -5.56 -22.69 15.31
C SER A 103 -5.50 -21.30 15.94
N GLY A 104 -6.54 -20.48 15.78
CA GLY A 104 -6.54 -19.05 16.11
C GLY A 104 -5.79 -18.17 15.10
N ILE A 105 -5.24 -18.76 14.03
CA ILE A 105 -4.54 -18.04 12.96
C ILE A 105 -5.56 -17.56 11.93
N ASN A 106 -5.46 -16.30 11.52
CA ASN A 106 -6.17 -15.78 10.35
C ASN A 106 -5.23 -15.76 9.16
N MET A 107 -5.74 -16.14 7.99
CA MET A 107 -5.00 -16.18 6.74
C MET A 107 -5.66 -15.28 5.71
N GLY A 108 -4.88 -14.38 5.12
CA GLY A 108 -5.30 -13.48 4.07
C GLY A 108 -4.48 -13.64 2.80
N SER A 109 -5.10 -13.34 1.67
CA SER A 109 -4.44 -13.15 0.39
C SER A 109 -5.05 -11.93 -0.31
N SER A 110 -4.27 -11.31 -1.20
CA SER A 110 -4.79 -10.19 -1.98
C SER A 110 -4.00 -9.96 -3.24
N ILE A 111 -4.67 -9.44 -4.26
CA ILE A 111 -4.06 -8.88 -5.46
C ILE A 111 -4.45 -7.41 -5.59
N GLY A 112 -3.49 -6.55 -5.87
CA GLY A 112 -3.71 -5.13 -6.11
C GLY A 112 -2.95 -4.67 -7.34
N SER A 113 -3.51 -3.68 -8.02
CA SER A 113 -2.85 -2.95 -9.11
C SER A 113 -2.78 -1.49 -8.74
N SER A 114 -1.77 -0.77 -9.21
CA SER A 114 -1.53 0.64 -8.86
C SER A 114 -1.40 1.48 -10.12
N PHE A 115 -2.07 2.61 -10.16
CA PHE A 115 -2.05 3.58 -11.25
C PHE A 115 -1.79 4.97 -10.69
N ALA A 116 -0.91 5.72 -11.33
CA ALA A 116 -0.48 7.03 -10.84
C ALA A 116 -0.53 8.09 -11.93
N THR A 117 -0.82 9.32 -11.52
CA THR A 117 -0.72 10.50 -12.41
C THR A 117 0.73 10.77 -12.80
N LYS A 118 0.93 11.50 -13.90
CA LYS A 118 2.26 11.90 -14.40
C LYS A 118 3.11 12.56 -13.32
N LYS A 119 2.54 13.51 -12.57
CA LYS A 119 3.22 14.22 -11.47
C LYS A 119 3.82 13.28 -10.42
N LEU A 120 3.13 12.18 -10.12
CA LEU A 120 3.59 11.20 -9.14
C LEU A 120 4.65 10.28 -9.73
N HIS A 121 4.49 9.88 -10.99
CA HIS A 121 5.50 9.11 -11.70
C HIS A 121 6.80 9.90 -11.89
N GLU A 122 6.71 11.20 -12.19
CA GLU A 122 7.89 12.07 -12.31
C GLU A 122 8.71 12.10 -11.03
N TYR A 123 8.06 12.08 -9.87
CA TYR A 123 8.76 12.06 -8.58
C TYR A 123 9.74 10.87 -8.46
N PHE A 124 9.34 9.70 -8.97
CA PHE A 124 10.14 8.48 -8.89
C PHE A 124 11.07 8.29 -10.09
N TYR A 125 10.59 8.57 -11.31
CA TYR A 125 11.19 8.10 -12.56
C TYR A 125 11.80 9.19 -13.43
N ARG A 126 11.52 10.48 -13.17
CA ARG A 126 12.07 11.57 -13.97
C ARG A 126 13.56 11.69 -13.77
N VAL A 127 14.28 11.89 -14.87
CA VAL A 127 15.68 12.32 -14.87
C VAL A 127 15.76 13.63 -15.62
N GLU A 128 16.00 14.72 -14.89
CA GLU A 128 16.23 16.02 -15.51
C GLU A 128 17.56 16.04 -16.28
N PRO A 129 17.68 16.83 -17.36
CA PRO A 129 18.92 16.92 -18.14
C PRO A 129 20.17 17.22 -17.31
N ARG A 130 20.04 18.03 -16.24
CA ARG A 130 21.13 18.35 -15.30
C ARG A 130 21.68 17.13 -14.53
N PHE A 131 20.88 16.08 -14.41
CA PHE A 131 21.24 14.82 -13.75
C PHE A 131 21.50 13.70 -14.75
N ALA A 132 21.42 13.97 -16.05
CA ALA A 132 21.66 12.95 -17.07
C ALA A 132 23.14 12.57 -17.10
N THR A 133 23.41 11.28 -17.27
CA THR A 133 24.76 10.73 -17.49
C THR A 133 24.73 9.76 -18.67
N ALA A 134 25.90 9.33 -19.15
CA ALA A 134 25.99 8.35 -20.23
C ALA A 134 25.20 7.06 -19.95
N THR A 135 25.07 6.67 -18.67
CA THR A 135 24.35 5.45 -18.24
C THR A 135 22.95 5.75 -17.67
N ARG A 136 22.56 7.03 -17.56
CA ARG A 136 21.25 7.48 -17.07
C ARG A 136 20.81 8.69 -17.92
N PRO A 137 20.30 8.46 -19.13
CA PRO A 137 19.83 9.55 -19.98
C PRO A 137 18.68 10.32 -19.33
N ALA A 138 18.43 11.54 -19.80
CA ALA A 138 17.26 12.29 -19.39
C ALA A 138 15.98 11.50 -19.74
N TYR A 139 15.00 11.55 -18.85
CA TYR A 139 13.77 10.78 -18.97
C TYR A 139 12.61 11.58 -18.42
N GLU A 140 11.55 11.68 -19.22
CA GLU A 140 10.28 12.27 -18.81
C GLU A 140 9.30 11.14 -18.51
N ALA A 141 8.68 11.20 -17.33
CA ALA A 141 7.79 10.14 -16.89
C ALA A 141 6.36 10.36 -17.41
N ASP A 142 5.67 9.27 -17.70
CA ASP A 142 4.28 9.24 -18.15
C ASP A 142 3.32 8.86 -17.02
N SER A 143 2.04 9.20 -17.19
CA SER A 143 0.97 8.70 -16.30
C SER A 143 0.59 7.27 -16.65
N GLY A 144 0.09 6.52 -15.68
CA GLY A 144 -0.53 5.21 -15.94
C GLY A 144 -0.16 4.17 -14.90
N TYR A 145 -0.10 2.91 -15.36
CA TYR A 145 0.17 1.76 -14.51
C TYR A 145 1.56 1.84 -13.88
N LEU A 146 1.61 1.65 -12.56
CA LEU A 146 2.83 1.70 -11.75
C LEU A 146 3.33 0.30 -11.40
N GLY A 147 2.42 -0.66 -11.25
CA GLY A 147 2.73 -2.02 -10.87
C GLY A 147 1.59 -2.67 -10.10
N SER A 148 1.68 -3.98 -9.95
CA SER A 148 0.77 -4.82 -9.20
C SER A 148 1.52 -5.54 -8.10
N ASP A 149 0.79 -5.94 -7.07
CA ASP A 149 1.31 -6.74 -5.99
C ASP A 149 0.32 -7.81 -5.58
N ILE A 150 0.88 -8.94 -5.20
CA ILE A 150 0.15 -10.12 -4.76
C ILE A 150 0.69 -10.45 -3.38
N THR A 151 -0.16 -10.36 -2.37
CA THR A 151 0.11 -10.97 -1.07
C THR A 151 -0.37 -12.41 -1.16
N LEU A 152 0.57 -13.34 -1.35
CA LEU A 152 0.31 -14.77 -1.50
C LEU A 152 -0.18 -15.36 -0.19
N LEU A 153 0.46 -14.96 0.90
CA LEU A 153 0.14 -15.41 2.25
C LEU A 153 0.32 -14.24 3.23
N GLY A 154 -0.72 -13.91 3.96
CA GLY A 154 -0.68 -13.04 5.12
C GLY A 154 -1.27 -13.76 6.32
N LEU A 155 -0.43 -14.11 7.29
CA LEU A 155 -0.86 -14.73 8.54
C LEU A 155 -0.95 -13.66 9.62
N SER A 156 -2.00 -13.74 10.44
CA SER A 156 -2.05 -12.98 11.69
C SER A 156 -2.53 -13.87 12.83
N TYR A 157 -1.90 -13.70 13.99
CA TYR A 157 -2.19 -14.49 15.18
C TYR A 157 -2.25 -13.60 16.42
N GLY A 158 -3.32 -13.74 17.21
CA GLY A 158 -3.46 -13.04 18.48
C GLY A 158 -2.63 -13.76 19.55
N ILE A 159 -1.52 -13.17 19.97
CA ILE A 159 -0.68 -13.72 21.06
C ILE A 159 -1.36 -13.44 22.41
N THR A 160 -1.91 -12.24 22.57
CA THR A 160 -2.72 -11.83 23.72
C THR A 160 -3.86 -10.94 23.24
N ASP A 161 -4.79 -10.55 24.12
CA ASP A 161 -5.85 -9.60 23.81
C ASP A 161 -5.35 -8.23 23.28
N ARG A 162 -4.08 -7.91 23.52
CA ARG A 162 -3.46 -6.63 23.15
C ARG A 162 -2.35 -6.75 22.13
N VAL A 163 -1.89 -7.96 21.81
CA VAL A 163 -0.72 -8.19 20.94
C VAL A 163 -1.12 -9.13 19.82
N ARG A 164 -0.92 -8.67 18.58
CA ARG A 164 -1.12 -9.47 17.38
C ARG A 164 0.16 -9.54 16.58
N ALA A 165 0.59 -10.73 16.23
CA ALA A 165 1.72 -10.96 15.32
C ALA A 165 1.22 -11.12 13.89
N TYR A 166 2.09 -10.77 12.95
CA TYR A 166 1.86 -10.85 11.51
C TYR A 166 3.09 -11.43 10.84
N ALA A 167 2.86 -12.27 9.86
CA ALA A 167 3.89 -12.75 8.95
C ALA A 167 3.30 -12.84 7.55
N GLY A 168 4.09 -12.63 6.52
CA GLY A 168 3.57 -12.81 5.18
C GLY A 168 4.59 -12.72 4.08
N TRP A 169 4.13 -13.09 2.90
CA TRP A 169 4.90 -13.09 1.67
C TRP A 169 4.14 -12.31 0.61
N ARG A 170 4.83 -11.32 0.02
CA ARG A 170 4.33 -10.48 -1.06
C ARG A 170 5.25 -10.56 -2.27
N VAL A 171 4.65 -10.60 -3.45
CA VAL A 171 5.32 -10.50 -4.75
C VAL A 171 4.81 -9.25 -5.45
N GLY A 172 5.70 -8.41 -5.94
CA GLY A 172 5.40 -7.27 -6.81
C GLY A 172 5.72 -7.61 -8.26
N TYR A 173 4.84 -7.22 -9.18
CA TYR A 173 5.01 -7.29 -10.62
C TYR A 173 4.87 -5.89 -11.23
N TYR A 174 5.96 -5.39 -11.82
CA TYR A 174 6.09 -4.06 -12.40
C TYR A 174 6.29 -4.10 -13.92
N GLY A 175 6.19 -5.27 -14.54
CA GLY A 175 6.21 -5.37 -16.01
C GLY A 175 4.99 -4.70 -16.63
N GLY A 176 5.19 -3.98 -17.74
CA GLY A 176 4.16 -3.16 -18.38
C GLY A 176 3.91 -1.82 -17.69
N ALA A 177 4.70 -1.45 -16.67
CA ALA A 177 4.61 -0.12 -16.05
C ALA A 177 4.80 0.97 -17.11
N ALA A 178 4.05 2.07 -16.99
CA ALA A 178 4.12 3.19 -17.93
C ALA A 178 5.54 3.74 -18.07
N ASN A 179 6.34 3.62 -17.00
CA ASN A 179 7.71 4.13 -16.91
C ASN A 179 8.77 3.02 -16.85
N GLU A 180 8.48 1.83 -17.40
CA GLU A 180 9.43 0.72 -17.47
C GLU A 180 10.71 1.08 -18.24
N GLY A 181 10.63 2.01 -19.19
CA GLY A 181 11.78 2.54 -19.94
C GLY A 181 12.65 3.53 -19.17
N SER A 182 12.27 3.93 -17.95
CA SER A 182 13.07 4.85 -17.15
C SER A 182 14.40 4.21 -16.75
N PRO A 183 15.54 4.93 -16.83
CA PRO A 183 16.81 4.42 -16.31
C PRO A 183 16.82 4.26 -14.77
N LEU A 184 15.78 4.74 -14.08
CA LEU A 184 15.57 4.53 -12.65
C LEU A 184 14.73 3.27 -12.35
N PHE A 185 14.13 2.65 -13.37
CA PHE A 185 13.41 1.39 -13.25
C PHE A 185 14.41 0.24 -13.07
N ARG A 186 14.23 -0.57 -12.01
CA ARG A 186 15.23 -1.57 -11.62
C ARG A 186 14.86 -2.99 -11.99
N GLN A 187 13.62 -3.37 -11.73
CA GLN A 187 13.20 -4.77 -11.81
C GLN A 187 11.73 -4.89 -12.10
N LYS A 188 11.37 -5.90 -12.90
CA LYS A 188 9.96 -6.23 -13.21
C LYS A 188 9.30 -7.08 -12.15
N VAL A 189 10.07 -7.82 -11.34
CA VAL A 189 9.53 -8.68 -10.29
C VAL A 189 10.33 -8.46 -9.03
N GLY A 190 9.65 -8.34 -7.91
CA GLY A 190 10.25 -8.32 -6.59
C GLY A 190 9.48 -9.22 -5.64
N SER A 191 10.14 -9.80 -4.67
CA SER A 191 9.48 -10.54 -3.59
C SER A 191 9.97 -10.02 -2.25
N SER A 192 9.10 -10.10 -1.24
CA SER A 192 9.40 -9.66 0.11
C SER A 192 8.67 -10.53 1.10
N VAL A 193 9.39 -10.98 2.12
CA VAL A 193 8.81 -11.59 3.32
C VAL A 193 8.84 -10.55 4.42
N TYR A 194 7.76 -10.47 5.19
CA TYR A 194 7.65 -9.54 6.31
C TYR A 194 7.18 -10.27 7.55
N VAL A 195 7.67 -9.80 8.70
CA VAL A 195 7.22 -10.19 10.03
C VAL A 195 7.07 -8.94 10.86
N GLY A 196 6.05 -8.91 11.71
CA GLY A 196 5.76 -7.75 12.54
C GLY A 196 4.77 -8.06 13.64
N PHE A 197 4.56 -7.09 14.52
CA PHE A 197 3.55 -7.18 15.56
C PHE A 197 2.90 -5.81 15.77
N THR A 198 1.66 -5.83 16.23
CA THR A 198 0.97 -4.63 16.72
C THR A 198 0.63 -4.81 18.19
N ARG A 199 0.67 -3.71 18.95
CA ARG A 199 0.29 -3.67 20.36
C ARG A 199 -0.71 -2.55 20.60
N SER A 200 -1.86 -2.86 21.17
CA SER A 200 -2.81 -1.86 21.65
C SER A 200 -2.29 -1.24 22.96
N ILE A 201 -1.93 0.04 22.91
CA ILE A 201 -1.41 0.80 24.07
C ILE A 201 -2.55 1.33 24.93
N TYR A 202 -3.65 1.75 24.30
CA TYR A 202 -4.85 2.25 24.96
C TYR A 202 -6.09 1.70 24.25
N GLN A 203 -7.11 1.32 25.02
CA GLN A 203 -8.38 0.80 24.52
C GLN A 203 -9.52 1.39 25.37
N SER A 204 -10.49 2.03 24.73
CA SER A 204 -11.67 2.55 25.42
C SER A 204 -12.57 1.41 25.91
N ASN A 205 -13.23 1.61 27.05
CA ASN A 205 -14.16 0.63 27.64
C ASN A 205 -15.46 0.47 26.83
N THR A 206 -15.77 1.42 25.94
CA THR A 206 -16.95 1.35 25.06
C THR A 206 -16.57 0.72 23.73
N ARG A 207 -16.89 -0.56 23.55
CA ARG A 207 -16.74 -1.24 22.25
C ARG A 207 -17.90 -0.85 21.34
N VAL A 208 -17.63 -0.27 20.18
CA VAL A 208 -18.61 -0.21 19.10
C VAL A 208 -18.69 -1.62 18.50
N ILE A 209 -19.84 -2.27 18.65
CA ILE A 209 -20.10 -3.54 18.00
C ILE A 209 -20.24 -3.24 16.50
N SER A 210 -19.23 -3.60 15.70
CA SER A 210 -19.38 -3.60 14.25
C SER A 210 -20.36 -4.73 13.89
N PRO A 211 -21.50 -4.43 13.24
CA PRO A 211 -22.47 -5.45 12.84
C PRO A 211 -21.81 -6.30 11.74
N GLY A 212 -21.30 -7.46 12.13
CA GLY A 212 -20.58 -8.36 11.21
C GLY A 212 -19.57 -9.31 11.89
N GLY A 213 -19.35 -9.20 13.19
CA GLY A 213 -18.66 -10.24 13.96
C GLY A 213 -19.63 -11.31 14.46
N ALA A 214 -19.90 -12.33 13.65
CA ALA A 214 -20.58 -13.53 14.13
C ALA A 214 -19.69 -14.26 15.16
N ARG A 215 -20.37 -14.78 16.20
CA ARG A 215 -19.82 -15.41 17.40
C ARG A 215 -19.12 -16.74 17.11
#